data_AF-A0A7D9KD41-F1
#
_entry.id   AF-A0A7D9KD41-F1
#
_cell.length_a   1.000
_cell.length_b   1.000
_cell.length_c   1.000
_cell.angle_alpha   90.00
_cell.angle_beta   90.00
_cell.angle_gamma   90.00
#
_symmetry.space_group_name_H-M   'P 1'
#
loop_
_entity.id
_entity.type
_entity.pdbx_description
1 polymer ?
#
loop_
_entity_poly.entity_id
_entity_poly.type
_entity_poly.pdbx_seq_one_letter_code
_entity_poly.pdbx_strand_id
1 'polypeptide(L)'
;MERFSEETVMSLTEESNNMFHKLYNQGCISKDEFKYFSYDFKNSCALGRLYLLPKIHKRLRNVPGRPVISNCGTPTERASEFLDHHLKPIMKAGKSYIRDTGHFLDKLKEIGKVPENALLVTADVTSLYPSIPHEDGLRALHTKLEE
;
A
#
# COMPACT_ATOMS: atom_id res chain seq x y z
N MET A 1 25.99 12.21 1.03
CA MET A 1 24.71 11.61 1.47
C MET A 1 24.73 11.66 2.98
N GLU A 2 24.04 12.63 3.59
CA GLU A 2 23.91 12.67 5.04
C GLU A 2 23.25 11.36 5.50
N ARG A 3 23.95 10.61 6.35
CA ARG A 3 23.31 9.52 7.08
C ARG A 3 22.46 10.17 8.16
N PHE A 4 21.15 10.02 8.06
CA PHE A 4 20.28 10.31 9.19
C PHE A 4 20.81 9.57 10.43
N SER A 5 20.80 10.25 11.57
CA SER A 5 21.35 9.72 12.82
C SER A 5 20.51 8.55 13.34
N GLU A 6 21.13 7.64 14.09
CA GLU A 6 20.41 6.59 14.83
C GLU A 6 19.32 7.19 15.74
N GLU A 7 19.59 8.39 16.27
CA GLU A 7 18.63 9.19 17.05
C GLU A 7 17.32 9.48 16.30
N THR A 8 17.37 9.70 14.98
CA THR A 8 16.16 9.93 14.16
C THR A 8 15.27 8.69 14.15
N VAL A 9 15.87 7.49 14.02
CA VAL A 9 15.13 6.21 14.01
C VAL A 9 14.51 5.95 15.37
N MET A 10 15.25 6.22 16.44
CA MET A 10 14.76 6.07 17.81
C MET A 10 13.54 6.96 18.07
N SER A 11 13.58 8.23 17.64
CA SER A 11 12.46 9.17 17.77
C SER A 11 11.21 8.66 17.04
N LEU A 12 11.35 8.22 15.79
CA LEU A 12 10.22 7.72 15.00
C LEU A 12 9.61 6.44 15.59
N THR A 13 10.45 5.58 16.16
CA THR A 13 9.99 4.35 16.83
C THR A 13 9.19 4.69 18.09
N GLU A 14 9.65 5.67 18.86
CA GLU A 14 8.96 6.17 20.05
C GLU A 14 7.64 6.85 19.71
N GLU A 15 7.60 7.70 18.67
CA GLU A 15 6.36 8.30 18.16
C GLU A 15 5.34 7.24 17.73
N SER A 16 5.80 6.21 17.00
CA SER A 16 4.96 5.08 16.58
C SER A 16 4.38 4.33 17.78
N ASN A 17 5.23 3.95 18.75
CA ASN A 17 4.78 3.27 19.97
C ASN A 17 3.78 4.13 20.76
N ASN A 18 4.01 5.43 20.89
CA ASN A 18 3.11 6.35 21.57
C ASN A 18 1.73 6.43 20.89
N MET A 19 1.69 6.40 19.56
CA MET A 19 0.44 6.35 18.80
C MET A 19 -0.36 5.07 19.12
N PHE A 20 0.27 3.89 19.10
CA PHE A 20 -0.42 2.64 19.42
C PHE A 20 -0.82 2.57 20.90
N HIS A 21 -0.04 3.17 21.79
CA HIS A 21 -0.39 3.25 23.20
C HIS A 21 -1.66 4.09 23.42
N LYS A 22 -1.81 5.19 22.66
CA LYS A 22 -3.04 6.00 22.65
C LYS A 22 -4.23 5.21 22.14
N LEU A 23 -4.08 4.49 21.03
CA LEU A 23 -5.16 3.65 20.47
C LEU A 23 -5.60 2.55 21.43
N TYR A 24 -4.64 1.93 22.14
CA TYR A 24 -4.94 0.93 23.16
C TYR A 24 -5.72 1.53 24.34
N ASN A 25 -5.27 2.68 24.86
CA ASN A 25 -5.95 3.37 25.96
C ASN A 25 -7.37 3.85 25.58
N GLN A 26 -7.61 4.11 24.30
CA GLN A 26 -8.93 4.46 23.76
C GLN A 26 -9.82 3.23 23.49
N GLY A 27 -9.31 2.01 23.67
CA GLY A 27 -10.03 0.78 23.38
C GLY A 27 -10.20 0.50 21.88
N CYS A 28 -9.44 1.18 21.00
CA CYS A 28 -9.51 1.00 19.55
C CYS A 28 -8.78 -0.26 19.08
N ILE A 29 -7.83 -0.77 19.86
CA ILE A 29 -7.08 -2.00 19.59
C ILE A 29 -7.01 -2.85 20.86
N SER A 30 -6.93 -4.16 20.66
CA SER A 30 -6.74 -5.15 21.71
C SER A 30 -5.31 -5.14 22.27
N LYS A 31 -5.11 -5.82 23.39
CA LYS A 31 -3.79 -5.97 24.01
C LYS A 31 -2.80 -6.71 23.11
N ASP A 32 -3.27 -7.70 22.34
CA ASP A 32 -2.41 -8.50 21.47
C ASP A 32 -2.02 -7.72 20.22
N GLU A 33 -2.94 -6.92 19.65
CA GLU A 33 -2.63 -5.97 18.59
C GLU A 33 -1.64 -4.89 19.06
N PHE A 34 -1.84 -4.32 20.25
CA PHE A 34 -0.91 -3.35 20.82
C PHE A 34 0.51 -3.93 20.96
N LYS A 35 0.65 -5.15 21.48
CA LYS A 35 1.95 -5.85 21.56
C LYS A 35 2.54 -6.10 20.18
N TYR A 36 1.70 -6.49 19.22
CA TYR A 36 2.15 -6.72 17.85
C TYR A 36 2.65 -5.41 17.21
N PHE A 37 1.96 -4.29 17.36
CA PHE A 37 2.39 -3.02 16.77
C PHE A 37 3.61 -2.39 17.45
N SER A 38 3.80 -2.65 18.75
CA SER A 38 4.87 -2.03 19.53
C SER A 38 6.23 -2.69 19.29
N TYR A 39 7.28 -1.87 19.22
CA TYR A 39 8.66 -2.33 19.17
C TYR A 39 9.32 -2.21 20.55
N ASP A 40 9.85 -3.31 21.06
CA ASP A 40 10.42 -3.39 22.42
C ASP A 40 11.71 -2.56 22.58
N PHE A 41 12.52 -2.46 21.52
CA PHE A 41 13.77 -1.69 21.55
C PHE A 41 13.72 -0.54 20.55
N LYS A 42 14.19 0.64 20.98
CA LYS A 42 14.23 1.85 20.13
C LYS A 42 15.11 1.69 18.88
N ASN A 43 16.02 0.72 18.86
CA ASN A 43 16.89 0.39 17.72
C ASN A 43 16.39 -0.83 16.92
N SER A 44 15.15 -1.28 17.13
CA SER A 44 14.57 -2.40 16.38
C SER A 44 14.15 -2.03 14.95
N CYS A 45 14.06 -0.74 14.64
CA CYS A 45 13.61 -0.24 13.35
C CYS A 45 14.74 0.33 12.49
N ALA A 46 14.45 0.57 11.22
CA ALA A 46 15.31 1.25 10.25
C ALA A 46 14.52 2.33 9.52
N LEU A 47 15.23 3.25 8.85
CA LEU A 47 14.59 4.21 7.94
C LEU A 47 14.18 3.56 6.64
N GLY A 48 13.12 4.11 6.04
CA GLY A 48 12.69 3.74 4.70
C GLY A 48 13.79 4.00 3.67
N ARG A 49 13.99 3.05 2.75
CA ARG A 49 15.04 3.15 1.72
C ARG A 49 14.43 3.57 0.39
N LEU A 50 14.77 4.77 -0.08
CA LEU A 50 14.42 5.24 -1.42
C LEU A 50 15.43 4.71 -2.44
N TYR A 51 14.95 4.06 -3.49
CA TYR A 51 15.75 3.65 -4.64
C TYR A 51 14.95 3.81 -5.95
N LEU A 52 15.66 3.80 -7.08
CA LEU A 52 15.06 3.95 -8.41
C LEU A 52 15.12 2.64 -9.18
N LEU A 53 13.97 2.14 -9.65
CA LEU A 53 13.92 1.03 -10.60
C LEU A 53 13.92 1.55 -12.05
N PRO A 54 14.82 1.10 -12.93
CA PRO A 54 14.91 1.62 -14.30
C PRO A 54 13.71 1.21 -15.16
N LYS A 55 13.06 2.17 -15.82
CA LYS A 55 11.97 1.94 -16.79
C LYS A 55 12.51 1.76 -18.22
N ILE A 56 13.26 0.69 -18.47
CA ILE A 56 13.92 0.43 -19.77
C ILE A 56 12.94 0.32 -20.95
N HIS A 57 11.70 -0.09 -20.69
CA HIS A 57 10.63 -0.17 -21.69
C HIS A 57 10.13 1.19 -22.20
N LYS A 58 10.52 2.31 -21.58
CA LYS A 58 10.15 3.66 -22.04
C LYS A 58 11.18 4.26 -23.00
N ARG A 59 12.48 4.08 -22.73
CA ARG A 59 13.59 4.52 -23.60
C ARG A 59 14.92 3.91 -23.16
N LEU A 60 15.85 3.73 -24.10
CA LEU A 60 17.19 3.16 -23.87
C LEU A 60 18.26 4.19 -23.48
N ARG A 61 18.09 5.46 -23.83
CA ARG A 61 18.97 6.56 -23.41
C ARG A 61 18.26 7.42 -22.36
N ASN A 62 18.99 7.89 -21.34
CA ASN A 62 18.44 8.65 -20.20
C ASN A 62 17.23 7.94 -19.55
N VAL A 63 17.39 6.65 -19.23
CA VAL A 63 16.31 5.78 -18.74
C VAL A 63 15.65 6.41 -17.49
N PRO A 64 14.33 6.65 -17.50
CA PRO A 64 13.64 7.17 -16.33
C PRO A 64 13.68 6.17 -15.17
N GLY A 65 13.88 6.67 -13.95
CA GLY A 65 13.71 5.88 -12.73
C GLY A 65 12.25 5.86 -12.25
N ARG A 66 11.80 4.72 -11.74
CA ARG A 66 10.60 4.62 -10.88
C ARG A 66 11.07 4.73 -9.43
N PRO A 67 10.76 5.82 -8.71
CA PRO A 67 11.06 5.88 -7.29
C PRO A 67 10.23 4.83 -6.54
N VAL A 68 10.88 4.12 -5.63
CA VAL A 68 10.29 3.14 -4.72
C VAL A 68 10.88 3.38 -3.33
N ILE A 69 10.02 3.39 -2.32
CA ILE A 69 10.43 3.44 -0.91
C ILE A 69 10.17 2.05 -0.32
N SER A 70 11.23 1.39 0.16
CA SER A 70 11.08 0.17 0.95
C SER A 70 10.87 0.55 2.41
N ASN A 71 9.71 0.14 2.95
CA ASN A 71 9.35 0.32 4.35
C ASN A 71 9.69 -0.91 5.23
N CYS A 72 10.53 -1.82 4.72
CA CYS A 72 10.92 -3.01 5.46
C CYS A 72 11.75 -2.65 6.70
N GLY A 73 11.35 -3.17 7.86
CA GLY A 73 11.94 -2.82 9.15
C GLY A 73 11.62 -1.40 9.63
N THR A 74 10.71 -0.66 8.99
CA THR A 74 10.32 0.69 9.47
C THR A 74 9.32 0.59 10.62
N PRO A 75 9.16 1.66 11.44
CA PRO A 75 8.16 1.68 12.51
C PRO A 75 6.70 1.49 12.05
N THR A 76 6.42 1.65 10.75
CA THR A 76 5.09 1.48 10.14
C THR A 76 4.85 0.12 9.49
N GLU A 77 5.87 -0.76 9.47
CA GLU A 77 5.80 -2.05 8.76
C GLU A 77 4.68 -2.94 9.29
N ARG A 78 4.65 -3.17 10.61
CA ARG A 78 3.65 -4.05 11.23
C ARG A 78 2.22 -3.55 11.08
N ALA A 79 2.02 -2.22 11.15
CA ALA A 79 0.73 -1.62 10.88
C ALA A 79 0.32 -1.79 9.41
N SER A 80 1.27 -1.66 8.48
CA SER A 80 1.01 -1.89 7.05
C SER A 80 0.66 -3.36 6.76
N GLU A 81 1.36 -4.31 7.41
CA GLU A 81 1.08 -5.74 7.31
C GLU A 81 -0.32 -6.08 7.84
N PHE A 82 -0.67 -5.56 9.01
CA PHE A 82 -2.00 -5.73 9.60
C PHE A 82 -3.10 -5.19 8.68
N LEU A 83 -2.93 -3.97 8.16
CA LEU A 83 -3.88 -3.38 7.23
C LEU A 83 -3.99 -4.21 5.93
N ASP A 84 -2.89 -4.66 5.33
CA ASP A 84 -2.96 -5.54 4.14
C ASP A 84 -3.74 -6.82 4.45
N HIS A 85 -3.47 -7.45 5.59
CA HIS A 85 -4.14 -8.70 6.00
C HIS A 85 -5.66 -8.52 6.07
N HIS A 86 -6.13 -7.48 6.76
CA HIS A 86 -7.56 -7.24 6.98
C HIS A 86 -8.27 -6.63 5.76
N LEU A 87 -7.60 -5.80 4.98
CA LEU A 87 -8.20 -5.14 3.82
C LEU A 87 -8.24 -6.03 2.58
N LYS A 88 -7.31 -6.98 2.44
CA LYS A 88 -7.20 -7.84 1.24
C LYS A 88 -8.49 -8.63 0.93
N PRO A 89 -9.21 -9.26 1.89
CA PRO A 89 -10.50 -9.90 1.62
C PRO A 89 -11.55 -8.93 1.09
N ILE A 90 -11.65 -7.73 1.67
CA ILE A 90 -12.60 -6.68 1.28
C ILE A 90 -12.32 -6.23 -0.15
N MET A 91 -11.04 -5.99 -0.50
CA MET A 91 -10.65 -5.61 -1.86
C MET A 91 -10.96 -6.70 -2.89
N LYS A 92 -10.79 -7.98 -2.52
CA LYS A 92 -11.08 -9.13 -3.40
C LYS A 92 -12.57 -9.32 -3.69
N ALA A 93 -13.45 -8.85 -2.80
CA ALA A 93 -14.89 -8.88 -3.00
C ALA A 93 -15.39 -7.80 -3.99
N GLY A 94 -14.54 -6.84 -4.36
CA GLY A 94 -14.90 -5.77 -5.29
C GLY A 94 -15.20 -6.27 -6.71
N LYS A 95 -16.24 -5.74 -7.35
CA LYS A 95 -16.64 -6.10 -8.72
C LYS A 95 -15.53 -5.87 -9.77
N SER A 96 -14.69 -4.87 -9.54
CA SER A 96 -13.55 -4.51 -10.40
C SER A 96 -12.28 -5.31 -10.11
N TYR A 97 -12.31 -6.26 -9.16
CA TYR A 97 -11.14 -7.03 -8.80
C TYR A 97 -10.65 -7.92 -9.95
N ILE A 98 -9.40 -7.70 -10.34
CA ILE A 98 -8.62 -8.54 -11.26
C ILE A 98 -7.39 -9.03 -10.49
N ARG A 99 -7.16 -10.34 -10.51
CA ARG A 99 -6.09 -10.97 -9.70
C ARG A 99 -4.76 -10.92 -10.42
N ASP A 100 -4.78 -11.32 -11.69
CA ASP A 100 -3.63 -11.48 -12.56
C ASP A 100 -4.09 -11.51 -14.02
N THR A 101 -3.14 -11.63 -14.95
CA THR A 101 -3.39 -11.72 -16.38
C THR A 101 -4.29 -12.90 -16.76
N GLY A 102 -4.16 -14.05 -16.07
CA GLY A 102 -5.00 -15.22 -16.34
C GLY A 102 -6.46 -14.96 -15.99
N HIS A 103 -6.72 -14.45 -14.78
CA HIS A 103 -8.06 -14.07 -14.32
C HIS A 103 -8.69 -13.01 -15.25
N PHE A 104 -7.89 -12.07 -15.76
CA PHE A 104 -8.36 -11.10 -16.76
C PHE A 104 -8.80 -11.77 -18.07
N LEU A 105 -7.99 -12.69 -18.60
CA LEU A 105 -8.33 -13.43 -19.82
C LEU A 105 -9.58 -14.29 -19.64
N ASP A 106 -9.77 -14.87 -18.46
CA ASP A 106 -10.97 -15.66 -18.16
C ASP A 106 -12.22 -14.77 -18.13
N LYS A 107 -12.15 -13.63 -17.45
CA LYS A 107 -13.23 -12.61 -17.49
C LYS A 107 -13.51 -12.11 -18.90
N LEU A 108 -12.50 -11.94 -19.75
CA LEU A 108 -12.71 -11.53 -21.15
C LEU A 108 -13.47 -12.58 -21.95
N LYS A 109 -13.22 -13.87 -21.73
CA LYS A 109 -13.96 -14.95 -22.39
C LYS A 109 -15.43 -14.98 -21.97
N GLU A 110 -15.73 -14.58 -20.73
CA GLU A 110 -17.10 -14.51 -20.19
C GLU A 110 -17.94 -13.36 -20.77
N ILE A 111 -17.32 -12.33 -21.39
CA ILE A 111 -18.05 -11.20 -22.00
C ILE A 111 -18.95 -11.66 -23.16
N GLY A 112 -18.63 -12.79 -23.80
CA GLY A 112 -19.42 -13.34 -24.90
C GLY A 112 -19.27 -12.55 -26.21
N LYS A 113 -20.33 -12.54 -27.04
CA LYS A 113 -20.29 -11.90 -28.36
C LYS A 113 -20.37 -10.37 -28.23
N VAL A 114 -19.31 -9.70 -28.66
CA VAL A 114 -19.24 -8.24 -28.73
C VAL A 114 -20.11 -7.73 -29.91
N PRO A 115 -20.87 -6.64 -29.76
CA PRO A 115 -21.65 -6.03 -30.84
C PRO A 115 -20.78 -5.64 -32.05
N GLU A 116 -21.34 -5.71 -33.25
CA GLU A 116 -20.63 -5.47 -34.52
C GLU A 116 -20.08 -4.04 -34.64
N ASN A 117 -20.74 -3.08 -33.99
CA ASN A 117 -20.39 -1.66 -33.96
C ASN A 117 -19.73 -1.23 -32.64
N ALA A 118 -19.22 -2.17 -31.85
CA ALA A 118 -18.55 -1.83 -30.59
C ALA A 118 -17.20 -1.14 -30.83
N LEU A 119 -16.88 -0.17 -29.96
CA LEU A 119 -15.58 0.49 -29.95
C LEU A 119 -14.73 -0.10 -28.84
N LEU A 120 -13.52 -0.55 -29.19
CA LEU A 120 -12.51 -0.88 -28.20
C LEU A 120 -11.83 0.40 -27.72
N VAL A 121 -11.99 0.71 -26.45
CA VAL A 121 -11.35 1.86 -25.81
C VAL A 121 -10.27 1.37 -24.87
N THR A 122 -9.08 1.95 -24.96
CA THR A 122 -7.99 1.73 -24.01
C THR A 122 -7.64 3.03 -23.30
N ALA A 123 -7.35 2.92 -22.01
CA ALA A 123 -6.92 4.04 -21.19
C ALA A 123 -5.76 3.59 -20.31
N ASP A 124 -4.80 4.49 -20.09
CA ASP A 124 -3.68 4.29 -19.17
C ASP A 124 -3.68 5.40 -18.12
N VAL A 125 -3.43 5.03 -16.86
CA VAL A 125 -3.37 6.00 -15.77
C VAL A 125 -1.91 6.42 -15.57
N THR A 126 -1.66 7.72 -15.72
CA THR A 126 -0.33 8.27 -15.43
C THR A 126 -0.11 8.35 -13.92
N SER A 127 1.03 7.83 -13.47
CA SER A 127 1.45 7.88 -12.05
C SER A 127 0.38 7.39 -11.08
N LEU A 128 -0.17 6.18 -11.29
CA LEU A 128 -1.26 5.62 -10.48
C LEU A 128 -1.12 5.88 -8.96
N TYR A 129 -0.08 5.33 -8.31
CA TYR A 129 0.05 5.42 -6.84
C TYR A 129 0.16 6.87 -6.31
N PRO A 130 1.01 7.76 -6.87
CA PRO A 130 1.05 9.16 -6.43
C PRO A 130 -0.22 9.96 -6.69
N SER A 131 -1.07 9.52 -7.63
CA SER A 131 -2.27 10.24 -8.05
C SER A 131 -3.54 9.77 -7.33
N ILE A 132 -3.46 8.83 -6.38
CA ILE A 132 -4.63 8.36 -5.62
C ILE A 132 -5.06 9.44 -4.61
N PRO A 133 -6.27 10.00 -4.70
CA PRO A 133 -6.76 10.94 -3.70
C PRO A 133 -7.03 10.20 -2.37
N HIS A 134 -6.33 10.60 -1.31
CA HIS A 134 -6.41 9.92 -0.01
C HIS A 134 -7.83 9.92 0.57
N GLU A 135 -8.53 11.05 0.51
CA GLU A 135 -9.92 11.18 1.00
C GLU A 135 -10.90 10.27 0.24
N ASP A 136 -10.74 10.13 -1.08
CA ASP A 136 -11.58 9.22 -1.87
C ASP A 136 -11.31 7.77 -1.49
N GLY A 137 -10.04 7.41 -1.28
CA GLY A 137 -9.65 6.08 -0.82
C GLY A 137 -10.24 5.74 0.55
N LEU A 138 -10.16 6.67 1.50
CA LEU A 138 -10.72 6.50 2.85
C LEU A 138 -12.25 6.39 2.81
N ARG A 139 -12.94 7.23 2.01
CA ARG A 139 -14.39 7.13 1.82
C ARG A 139 -14.80 5.80 1.22
N ALA A 140 -14.12 5.35 0.17
CA ALA A 140 -14.41 4.06 -0.46
C ALA A 140 -14.22 2.89 0.51
N LEU A 141 -13.18 2.94 1.34
CA LEU A 141 -12.95 1.95 2.38
C LEU A 141 -14.05 1.97 3.45
N HIS A 142 -14.43 3.15 3.93
CA HIS A 142 -15.51 3.30 4.92
C HIS A 142 -16.82 2.69 4.41
N THR A 143 -17.24 3.03 3.20
CA THR A 143 -18.43 2.45 2.57
C THR A 143 -18.35 0.93 2.51
N LYS A 144 -17.17 0.37 2.21
CA LYS A 144 -16.98 -1.09 2.12
C LYS A 144 -16.92 -1.80 3.48
N LEU A 145 -16.63 -1.09 4.56
CA LEU A 145 -16.62 -1.66 5.91
C LEU A 145 -18.02 -1.66 6.56
N GLU A 146 -18.93 -0.80 6.09
CA GLU A 146 -20.31 -0.70 6.58
C GLU A 146 -21.32 -1.55 5.80
N GLU A 147 -20.92 -2.08 4.63
CA GLU A 147 -21.69 -3.05 3.82
C GLU A 147 -21.66 -4.46 4.43
#